data_AF-R9IFT8-F1
#
_entry.id   AF-R9IFT8-F1
#
_cell.length_a   1.000
_cell.length_b   1.000
_cell.length_c   1.000
_cell.angle_alpha   90.00
_cell.angle_beta   90.00
_cell.angle_gamma   90.00
#
_symmetry.space_group_name_H-M   'P 1'
#
loop_
_entity.id
_entity.type
_entity.pdbx_description
1 polymer ?
#
loop_
_entity_poly.entity_id
_entity_poly.type
_entity_poly.pdbx_seq_one_letter_code
_entity_poly.pdbx_strand_id
1 'polypeptide(L)'
;MRRCLQQAGQTWIIKMYMGQGGKTALSYKKDGRGSEMKIYSIEIPSADNLRELVHIVNQFPCDVDLKNGLGCIDCKSLLGVLQMGCSRNMTLEVIGEDTDCGALENELAAFFHISLKEVT
;
A
#
# COMPACT_ATOMS: atom_id res chain seq x y z
N MET A 1 27.24 -29.06 22.78
CA MET A 1 26.27 -29.52 23.78
C MET A 1 25.33 -28.38 24.12
N ARG A 2 24.01 -28.56 23.86
CA ARG A 2 22.80 -27.96 24.50
C ARG A 2 22.71 -26.42 24.64
N ARG A 3 21.60 -25.72 24.40
CA ARG A 3 20.27 -25.86 23.78
C ARG A 3 19.72 -24.42 23.76
N CYS A 4 19.08 -23.96 22.70
CA CYS A 4 17.77 -23.30 22.84
C CYS A 4 17.06 -23.28 21.49
N LEU A 5 16.06 -24.13 21.39
CA LEU A 5 15.07 -24.17 20.33
C LEU A 5 13.97 -23.19 20.75
N GLN A 6 13.71 -22.16 19.94
CA GLN A 6 12.39 -21.54 19.90
C GLN A 6 12.11 -21.19 18.43
N GLN A 7 11.26 -21.99 17.82
CA GLN A 7 10.66 -21.69 16.52
C GLN A 7 9.63 -20.57 16.70
N ALA A 8 9.66 -19.58 15.79
CA ALA A 8 8.48 -19.14 15.04
C ALA A 8 8.99 -18.26 13.90
N GLY A 9 8.69 -18.69 12.67
CA GLY A 9 9.31 -18.17 11.45
C GLY A 9 9.07 -16.69 11.23
N GLN A 10 10.15 -15.94 11.08
CA GLN A 10 10.20 -14.73 10.27
C GLN A 10 11.56 -14.75 9.56
N THR A 11 11.61 -15.35 8.37
CA THR A 11 12.77 -15.18 7.51
C THR A 11 12.63 -13.83 6.84
N TRP A 12 13.21 -12.82 7.47
CA TRP A 12 13.56 -11.55 6.85
C TRP A 12 14.62 -11.83 5.78
N ILE A 13 14.22 -11.97 4.52
CA ILE A 13 15.15 -11.81 3.39
C ILE A 13 14.86 -10.45 2.77
N ILE A 14 15.87 -9.60 2.86
CA ILE A 14 15.84 -8.20 2.45
C ILE A 14 16.11 -8.10 0.95
N LYS A 15 15.33 -7.23 0.27
CA LYS A 15 15.68 -6.32 -0.84
C LYS A 15 15.63 -6.73 -2.33
N MET A 16 15.11 -5.72 -3.05
CA MET A 16 15.55 -5.12 -4.33
C MET A 16 15.04 -5.75 -5.63
N TYR A 17 14.22 -4.97 -6.36
CA TYR A 17 14.18 -5.03 -7.81
C TYR A 17 14.16 -3.60 -8.39
N MET A 18 15.34 -3.12 -8.79
CA MET A 18 15.44 -2.24 -9.96
C MET A 18 15.49 -3.14 -11.20
N GLY A 19 14.74 -2.77 -12.24
CA GLY A 19 15.06 -3.18 -13.61
C GLY A 19 14.19 -4.27 -14.24
N GLN A 20 13.34 -3.80 -15.16
CA GLN A 20 12.81 -4.47 -16.35
C GLN A 20 11.80 -5.62 -16.20
N GLY A 21 10.63 -5.39 -16.80
CA GLY A 21 9.95 -6.42 -17.59
C GLY A 21 9.07 -7.38 -16.82
N GLY A 22 7.81 -6.98 -16.64
CA GLY A 22 6.68 -7.89 -16.53
C GLY A 22 6.38 -8.42 -15.13
N LYS A 23 5.08 -8.47 -14.87
CA LYS A 23 4.39 -9.16 -13.76
C LYS A 23 4.41 -8.40 -12.43
N THR A 24 3.39 -7.58 -12.19
CA THR A 24 2.93 -7.23 -10.84
C THR A 24 1.50 -7.70 -10.63
N ALA A 25 1.30 -9.01 -10.79
CA ALA A 25 0.32 -9.73 -9.97
C ALA A 25 1.14 -10.35 -8.83
N LEU A 26 1.60 -9.51 -7.91
CA LEU A 26 2.23 -9.98 -6.68
C LEU A 26 1.16 -10.75 -5.91
N SER A 27 1.50 -12.01 -5.66
CA SER A 27 0.67 -13.03 -5.03
C SER A 27 0.23 -12.55 -3.64
N TYR A 28 -0.96 -11.96 -3.52
CA TYR A 28 -1.59 -11.77 -2.22
C TYR A 28 -1.85 -13.15 -1.61
N LYS A 29 -1.22 -13.40 -0.47
CA LYS A 29 -1.44 -14.62 0.31
C LYS A 29 -2.92 -14.67 0.67
N LYS A 30 -3.61 -15.67 0.12
CA LYS A 30 -4.97 -16.05 0.48
C LYS A 30 -4.94 -16.73 1.86
N ASP A 31 -4.77 -15.95 2.91
CA ASP A 31 -5.29 -16.34 4.22
C ASP A 31 -6.82 -16.40 4.07
N GLY A 32 -7.47 -17.44 4.59
CA GLY A 32 -8.84 -17.85 4.25
C GLY A 32 -10.00 -16.89 4.57
N ARG A 33 -9.76 -15.57 4.65
CA ARG A 33 -10.76 -14.49 4.70
C ARG A 33 -10.66 -13.69 3.40
N GLY A 34 -11.77 -13.46 2.73
CA GLY A 34 -11.76 -12.82 1.41
C GLY A 34 -11.25 -11.39 1.50
N SER A 35 -10.02 -11.15 1.04
CA SER A 35 -9.51 -9.79 0.85
C SER A 35 -10.05 -9.22 -0.45
N GLU A 36 -10.60 -8.01 -0.39
CA GLU A 36 -11.04 -7.23 -1.55
C GLU A 36 -9.96 -6.27 -2.00
N MET A 37 -9.94 -5.97 -3.30
CA MET A 37 -9.05 -4.99 -3.91
C MET A 37 -9.86 -3.82 -4.42
N LYS A 38 -9.57 -2.62 -3.91
CA LYS A 38 -10.20 -1.36 -4.32
C LYS A 38 -9.13 -0.43 -4.88
N ILE A 39 -9.42 0.19 -6.03
CA ILE A 39 -8.48 1.10 -6.70
C ILE A 39 -9.07 2.50 -6.70
N TYR A 40 -8.29 3.48 -6.29
CA TYR A 40 -8.69 4.87 -6.25
C TYR A 40 -7.74 5.74 -7.08
N SER A 41 -8.27 6.80 -7.67
CA SER A 41 -7.49 7.97 -8.07
C SER A 41 -7.34 8.86 -6.86
N ILE A 42 -6.12 9.34 -6.56
CA ILE A 42 -5.85 10.25 -5.45
C ILE A 42 -5.01 11.44 -5.93
N GLU A 43 -5.34 12.63 -5.41
CA GLU A 43 -4.55 13.84 -5.60
C GLU A 43 -3.67 14.13 -4.38
N ILE A 44 -2.35 14.24 -4.60
CA ILE A 44 -1.39 14.57 -3.53
C ILE A 44 -0.62 15.84 -3.93
N PRO A 45 -1.09 17.04 -3.53
CA PRO A 45 -0.53 18.31 -3.97
C PRO A 45 0.75 18.73 -3.22
N SER A 46 1.05 18.16 -2.04
CA SER A 46 2.14 18.60 -1.18
C SER A 46 2.85 17.44 -0.47
N ALA A 47 4.06 17.72 0.03
CA ALA A 47 4.84 16.75 0.80
C ALA A 47 4.26 16.47 2.20
N ASP A 48 3.52 17.43 2.78
CA ASP A 48 2.80 17.21 4.04
C ASP A 48 1.66 16.21 3.83
N ASN A 49 0.96 16.30 2.71
CA ASN A 49 -0.06 15.32 2.32
C ASN A 49 0.55 13.92 2.11
N LEU A 50 1.78 13.81 1.61
CA LEU A 50 2.49 12.52 1.54
C LEU A 50 2.75 11.93 2.93
N ARG A 51 3.13 12.77 3.91
CA ARG A 51 3.32 12.34 5.31
C ARG A 51 2.01 11.88 5.93
N GLU A 52 0.94 12.65 5.73
CA GLU A 52 -0.37 12.34 6.28
C GLU A 52 -0.92 11.05 5.68
N LEU A 53 -0.73 10.83 4.37
CA LEU A 53 -1.10 9.58 3.72
C LEU A 53 -0.42 8.39 4.39
N VAL A 54 0.90 8.47 4.58
CA VAL A 54 1.68 7.40 5.24
C VAL A 54 1.19 7.19 6.67
N HIS A 55 0.85 8.27 7.40
CA HIS A 55 0.34 8.19 8.75
C HIS A 55 -0.98 7.42 8.83
N ILE A 56 -1.95 7.79 7.98
CA ILE A 56 -3.28 7.19 7.89
C ILE A 56 -3.17 5.71 7.51
N VAL A 57 -2.48 5.37 6.42
CA VAL A 57 -2.40 3.96 5.96
C VAL A 57 -1.71 3.04 6.96
N ASN A 58 -0.81 3.56 7.80
CA ASN A 58 -0.16 2.77 8.86
C ASN A 58 -1.09 2.45 10.04
N GLN A 59 -2.25 3.11 10.18
CA GLN A 59 -3.22 2.80 11.22
C GLN A 59 -4.10 1.59 10.89
N PHE A 60 -4.11 1.14 9.63
CA PHE A 60 -4.99 0.09 9.14
C PHE A 60 -4.23 -1.16 8.73
N PRO A 61 -4.79 -2.36 8.96
CA PRO A 61 -4.20 -3.63 8.53
C PRO A 61 -4.41 -3.91 7.02
N CYS A 62 -4.61 -2.88 6.21
CA CYS A 62 -4.71 -2.98 4.75
C CYS A 62 -3.32 -2.86 4.12
N ASP A 63 -3.07 -3.55 3.02
CA ASP A 63 -1.93 -3.30 2.16
C ASP A 63 -2.30 -2.21 1.15
N VAL A 64 -1.46 -1.18 1.07
CA VAL A 64 -1.75 0.01 0.28
C VAL A 64 -0.55 0.37 -0.57
N ASP A 65 -0.74 0.36 -1.88
CA ASP A 65 0.30 0.68 -2.86
C ASP A 65 -0.02 2.00 -3.58
N LEU A 66 1.00 2.83 -3.78
CA LEU A 66 0.92 4.03 -4.62
C LEU A 66 1.55 3.75 -5.98
N LYS A 67 0.79 3.98 -7.04
CA LYS A 67 1.20 3.77 -8.42
C LYS A 67 1.14 5.07 -9.21
N ASN A 68 2.17 5.33 -10.00
CA ASN A 68 2.17 6.39 -11.02
C ASN A 68 2.97 5.92 -12.24
N GLY A 69 3.24 6.81 -13.20
CA GLY A 69 4.03 6.48 -14.39
C GLY A 69 5.50 6.09 -14.14
N LEU A 70 6.02 6.30 -12.93
CA LEU A 70 7.40 5.97 -12.53
C LEU A 70 7.51 4.58 -11.89
N GLY A 71 6.44 4.07 -11.28
CA GLY A 71 6.46 2.76 -10.63
C GLY A 71 5.35 2.55 -9.60
N CYS A 72 5.58 1.56 -8.74
CA CYS A 72 4.72 1.15 -7.64
C CYS A 72 5.54 1.13 -6.36
N ILE A 73 5.01 1.68 -5.27
CA ILE A 73 5.65 1.69 -3.97
C ILE A 73 4.64 1.33 -2.87
N ASP A 74 5.13 0.81 -1.76
CA ASP A 74 4.33 0.60 -0.55
C ASP A 74 4.12 1.95 0.16
N CYS A 75 2.86 2.33 0.38
CA CYS A 75 2.46 3.57 1.05
C CYS A 75 2.82 3.61 2.53
N LYS A 76 3.11 2.46 3.17
CA LYS A 76 3.52 2.42 4.58
C LYS A 76 4.93 2.96 4.78
N SER A 77 5.73 3.07 3.72
CA SER A 77 7.10 3.59 3.76
C SER A 77 7.15 5.06 3.39
N LEU A 78 7.33 5.94 4.39
CA LEU A 78 7.52 7.38 4.15
C LEU A 78 8.65 7.67 3.17
N LEU A 79 9.76 6.94 3.27
CA LEU A 79 10.89 7.11 2.35
C LEU A 79 10.49 6.77 0.91
N GLY A 80 9.71 5.70 0.71
CA GLY A 80 9.21 5.31 -0.61
C GLY A 80 8.29 6.38 -1.20
N VAL A 81 7.32 6.85 -0.41
CA VAL A 81 6.34 7.85 -0.82
C VAL A 81 7.00 9.19 -1.19
N LEU A 82 8.04 9.60 -0.46
CA LEU A 82 8.82 10.80 -0.80
C LEU A 82 9.59 10.66 -2.12
N GLN A 83 10.04 9.45 -2.50
CA GLN A 83 10.71 9.22 -3.79
C GLN A 83 9.76 9.33 -4.99
N MET A 84 8.46 9.11 -4.80
CA MET A 84 7.46 9.27 -5.86
C MET A 84 7.10 10.72 -6.16
N GLY A 85 7.28 11.61 -5.18
CA GLY A 85 6.96 13.03 -5.31
C GLY A 85 5.47 13.34 -5.22
N CYS A 86 5.10 14.59 -5.51
CA CYS A 86 3.71 15.07 -5.49
C CYS A 86 3.12 14.99 -6.91
N SER A 87 1.86 14.57 -7.03
CA SER A 87 1.15 14.52 -8.32
C SER A 87 -0.35 14.62 -8.10
N ARG A 88 -1.05 15.25 -9.04
CA ARG A 88 -2.51 15.37 -9.05
C ARG A 88 -3.23 14.14 -9.62
N ASN A 89 -2.49 13.13 -10.05
CA ASN A 89 -3.09 11.92 -10.60
C ASN A 89 -2.23 10.73 -10.26
N MET A 90 -2.39 10.21 -9.04
CA MET A 90 -1.81 8.95 -8.61
C MET A 90 -2.91 7.91 -8.46
N THR A 91 -2.53 6.64 -8.61
CA THR A 91 -3.42 5.52 -8.39
C THR A 91 -3.07 4.88 -7.05
N LEU A 92 -4.04 4.79 -6.16
CA LEU A 92 -3.91 4.11 -4.87
C LEU A 92 -4.61 2.74 -4.98
N GLU A 93 -3.91 1.67 -4.65
CA GLU A 93 -4.47 0.33 -4.61
C GLU A 93 -4.53 -0.12 -3.16
N VAL A 94 -5.72 -0.46 -2.69
CA VAL A 94 -6.00 -0.86 -1.30
C VAL A 94 -6.48 -2.30 -1.31
N ILE A 95 -5.84 -3.13 -0.50
CA ILE A 95 -6.14 -4.56 -0.41
C ILE A 95 -6.27 -4.95 1.06
N GLY A 96 -7.40 -5.55 1.42
CA GLY A 96 -7.71 -5.88 2.81
C GLY A 96 -9.11 -6.47 2.98
N GLU A 97 -9.53 -6.68 4.22
CA GLU A 97 -10.90 -7.07 4.54
C GLU A 97 -11.86 -5.90 4.23
N ASP A 98 -13.08 -6.16 3.76
CA ASP A 98 -14.03 -5.10 3.35
C ASP A 98 -14.31 -4.06 4.46
N THR A 99 -14.42 -4.52 5.71
CA THR A 99 -14.63 -3.64 6.87
C THR A 99 -13.47 -2.67 7.07
N ASP A 100 -12.22 -3.14 6.97
CA ASP A 100 -11.03 -2.30 7.14
C ASP A 100 -10.83 -1.37 5.94
N CYS A 101 -11.05 -1.88 4.73
CA CYS A 101 -11.01 -1.09 3.50
C CYS A 101 -12.03 0.06 3.53
N GLY A 102 -13.25 -0.20 4.01
CA GLY A 102 -14.27 0.84 4.16
C GLY A 102 -13.93 1.87 5.24
N ALA A 103 -13.31 1.45 6.34
CA ALA A 103 -12.83 2.38 7.37
C ALA A 103 -11.69 3.27 6.85
N LEU A 104 -10.70 2.67 6.18
CA LEU A 104 -9.60 3.39 5.55
C LEU A 104 -10.09 4.35 4.46
N GLU A 105 -11.06 3.94 3.64
CA GLU A 105 -11.66 4.81 2.62
C GLU A 105 -12.28 6.07 3.23
N ASN A 106 -13.01 5.93 4.34
CA ASN A 106 -13.60 7.07 5.04
C ASN A 106 -12.55 8.05 5.57
N GLU A 107 -11.47 7.55 6.18
CA GLU A 107 -10.37 8.40 6.64
C GLU A 107 -9.66 9.08 5.48
N LEU A 108 -9.36 8.35 4.40
CA LEU A 108 -8.74 8.92 3.21
C LEU A 108 -9.61 10.01 2.57
N ALA A 109 -10.92 9.79 2.48
CA ALA A 109 -11.86 10.77 1.91
C ALA A 109 -12.00 12.04 2.76
N ALA A 110 -11.72 11.98 4.07
CA ALA A 110 -11.73 13.15 4.95
C ALA A 110 -10.56 14.11 4.68
N PHE A 111 -9.40 13.59 4.26
CA PHE A 111 -8.18 14.37 4.04
C PHE A 111 -7.82 14.58 2.57
N PHE A 112 -8.22 13.66 1.69
CA PHE A 112 -7.83 13.64 0.28
C PHE A 112 -9.05 13.60 -0.63
N HIS A 113 -8.89 14.19 -1.82
CA HIS A 113 -9.82 13.95 -2.92
C HIS A 113 -9.48 12.59 -3.54
N ILE A 114 -10.31 11.58 -3.24
CA ILE A 114 -10.22 10.25 -3.82
C ILE A 114 -11.42 9.95 -4.73
N SER A 115 -11.22 9.10 -5.74
CA SER A 115 -12.29 8.64 -6.63
C SER A 115 -12.08 7.17 -6.96
N LEU A 116 -13.05 6.32 -6.66
CA LEU A 116 -12.97 4.88 -6.96
C LEU A 116 -12.91 4.67 -8.48
N LYS A 117 -11.95 3.86 -8.93
CA LYS A 117 -11.86 3.36 -10.31
C LYS A 117 -12.47 1.96 -10.34
N GLU A 118 -13.53 1.80 -11.13
CA GLU A 118 -14.07 0.47 -11.40
C GLU A 118 -13.01 -0.35 -12.14
N VAL A 119 -12.63 -1.50 -11.56
CA VAL A 119 -11.75 -2.48 -12.22
C VAL A 119 -12.61 -3.16 -13.29
N THR A 120 -12.48 -2.72 -14.54
CA THR A 120 -13.14 -3.32 -15.69
C THR A 120 -12.40 -4.56 -16.18
#